data_AF-A0A3N1Y7N3-F1
#
_entry.id   AF-A0A3N1Y7N3-F1
#
_cell.length_a   1.000
_cell.length_b   1.000
_cell.length_c   1.000
_cell.angle_alpha   90.00
_cell.angle_beta   90.00
_cell.angle_gamma   90.00
#
_symmetry.space_group_name_H-M   'P 1'
#
loop_
_entity.id
_entity.type
_entity.pdbx_description
1 polymer ?
#
loop_
_entity_poly.entity_id
_entity_poly.type
_entity_poly.pdbx_seq_one_letter_code
_entity_poly.pdbx_strand_id
1 'polypeptide(L)'
;MRRGVRSGRGWLAAALLLALAAPAHALRLEALPHLHGIAWVPGEGLRVAAHDGLYAVAPDGRVRRVGAAGWDLMSLIEVPGRPGWLYAGGHPGEGENLGLAASTDGGRTWARRGAAEADFHALAVSAADPRRLAGVHAGTLWTSEDGGRSWRQVGRAPEEILSLAFSPDGRRLYAAAGGGLLVSRDGGRGWTPLTSGDEPGSLVAVRPDGTVYAFLLGKGLVRGRDPGTGWQVLVPDFGAHVPLALTADADGGLYLLTHLGRILVSTDGGASWRRWGLPAAAPAEAARRGQRLYEARCRACHGRDGLGEPLTVEKLAVRDYRFAPPLDDALHAWHHTDEDLVRTILDGVPGGRMPAWRGVLDEAQARDLVAYIKSLWGPRARACQGPRHMRCPPGAGEEEGS
;
A
#
# COMPACT_ATOMS: atom_id res chain seq x y z
N MET A 1 30.93 45.82 -66.08
CA MET A 1 31.37 45.32 -64.77
C MET A 1 30.35 45.69 -63.69
N ARG A 2 29.55 44.73 -63.22
CA ARG A 2 29.13 44.53 -61.81
C ARG A 2 28.12 43.38 -61.77
N ARG A 3 28.26 42.60 -60.70
CA ARG A 3 27.70 41.25 -60.46
C ARG A 3 26.20 41.29 -60.18
N GLY A 4 25.52 40.18 -60.47
CA GLY A 4 24.23 39.81 -59.90
C GLY A 4 23.99 38.31 -60.08
N VAL A 5 23.96 37.58 -58.96
CA VAL A 5 23.97 36.11 -58.85
C VAL A 5 22.57 35.60 -58.48
N ARG A 6 22.16 34.52 -59.17
CA ARG A 6 21.24 33.41 -58.83
C ARG A 6 19.92 33.64 -58.08
N SER A 7 18.88 32.97 -58.58
CA SER A 7 18.09 32.03 -57.74
C SER A 7 17.39 30.97 -58.62
N GLY A 8 17.89 29.73 -58.58
CA GLY A 8 17.18 28.54 -59.07
C GLY A 8 16.20 28.04 -58.01
N ARG A 9 14.96 27.76 -58.42
CA ARG A 9 13.91 27.18 -57.57
C ARG A 9 14.15 25.69 -57.40
N GLY A 10 14.52 25.27 -56.18
CA GLY A 10 14.48 23.88 -55.74
C GLY A 10 13.23 23.64 -54.91
N TRP A 11 12.38 22.71 -55.35
CA TRP A 11 11.27 22.18 -54.56
C TRP A 11 11.82 21.15 -53.57
N LEU A 12 11.78 21.44 -52.27
CA LEU A 12 12.02 20.46 -51.22
C LEU A 12 10.68 19.92 -50.75
N ALA A 13 10.40 18.66 -51.07
CA ALA A 13 9.32 17.89 -50.47
C ALA A 13 9.72 17.54 -49.03
N ALA A 14 8.97 18.07 -48.05
CA ALA A 14 9.10 17.66 -46.66
C ALA A 14 8.32 16.34 -46.46
N ALA A 15 9.04 15.23 -46.32
CA ALA A 15 8.45 13.98 -45.86
C ALA A 15 8.19 14.09 -44.35
N LEU A 16 6.91 14.16 -43.97
CA LEU A 16 6.49 14.00 -42.57
C LEU A 16 6.70 12.53 -42.18
N LEU A 17 7.75 12.24 -41.42
CA LEU A 17 7.85 10.99 -40.66
C LEU A 17 6.90 11.09 -39.47
N LEU A 18 5.67 10.59 -39.65
CA LEU A 18 4.82 10.19 -38.53
C LEU A 18 5.49 8.99 -37.87
N ALA A 19 6.31 9.25 -36.85
CA ALA A 19 6.66 8.23 -35.88
C ALA A 19 5.35 7.82 -35.18
N LEU A 20 4.81 6.66 -35.55
CA LEU A 20 3.82 5.95 -34.74
C LEU A 20 4.51 5.64 -33.42
N ALA A 21 4.33 6.50 -32.43
CA ALA A 21 4.71 6.18 -31.06
C ALA A 21 3.94 4.91 -30.69
N ALA A 22 4.66 3.82 -30.42
CA ALA A 22 4.06 2.65 -29.80
C ALA A 22 3.24 3.12 -28.59
N PRO A 23 2.04 2.58 -28.35
CA PRO A 23 1.25 2.97 -27.20
C PRO A 23 2.12 2.81 -25.96
N ALA A 24 2.24 3.88 -25.17
CA ALA A 24 2.92 3.80 -23.89
C ALA A 24 2.19 2.73 -23.07
N HIS A 25 2.90 1.63 -22.79
CA HIS A 25 2.40 0.53 -21.97
C HIS A 25 1.83 1.08 -20.66
N ALA A 26 0.61 0.68 -20.34
CA ALA A 26 -0.08 1.15 -19.15
C ALA A 26 0.49 0.42 -17.92
N LEU A 27 1.41 1.10 -17.21
CA LEU A 27 1.99 0.62 -15.95
C LEU A 27 0.94 0.02 -15.02
N ARG A 28 1.34 -0.99 -14.24
CA ARG A 28 0.50 -1.65 -13.24
C ARG A 28 1.03 -1.38 -11.83
N LEU A 29 0.15 -1.55 -10.84
CA LEU A 29 0.48 -1.33 -9.43
C LEU A 29 1.75 -2.09 -9.00
N GLU A 30 1.94 -3.33 -9.48
CA GLU A 30 3.09 -4.18 -9.15
C GLU A 30 4.42 -3.70 -9.76
N ALA A 31 4.39 -2.72 -10.66
CA ALA A 31 5.59 -2.12 -11.25
C ALA A 31 6.04 -0.85 -10.50
N LEU A 32 5.21 -0.33 -9.59
CA LEU A 32 5.55 0.86 -8.82
C LEU A 32 6.59 0.54 -7.75
N PRO A 33 7.40 1.54 -7.35
CA PRO A 33 8.20 1.42 -6.14
C PRO A 33 7.30 1.26 -4.91
N HIS A 34 7.94 1.06 -3.74
CA HIS A 34 7.24 0.92 -2.48
C HIS A 34 6.23 2.05 -2.24
N LEU A 35 5.05 1.69 -1.73
CA LEU A 35 3.91 2.58 -1.56
C LEU A 35 3.80 3.00 -0.09
N HIS A 36 3.59 4.30 0.16
CA HIS A 36 3.55 4.86 1.51
C HIS A 36 2.20 5.44 1.92
N GLY A 37 1.32 5.74 0.96
CA GLY A 37 0.04 6.36 1.26
C GLY A 37 -1.05 6.00 0.25
N ILE A 38 -2.30 6.01 0.73
CA ILE A 38 -3.49 5.74 -0.08
C ILE A 38 -4.58 6.74 0.28
N ALA A 39 -5.26 7.30 -0.74
CA ALA A 39 -6.37 8.22 -0.54
C ALA A 39 -7.43 8.00 -1.61
N TRP A 40 -8.69 8.00 -1.20
CA TRP A 40 -9.81 8.09 -2.13
C TRP A 40 -10.14 9.55 -2.39
N VAL A 41 -10.08 9.97 -3.65
CA VAL A 41 -10.46 11.34 -4.05
C VAL A 41 -11.88 11.30 -4.65
N PRO A 42 -12.87 12.00 -4.05
CA PRO A 42 -14.24 12.02 -4.56
C PRO A 42 -14.32 12.44 -6.03
N GLY A 43 -15.05 11.66 -6.85
CA GLY A 43 -15.18 11.88 -8.30
C GLY A 43 -13.95 11.53 -9.13
N GLU A 44 -12.83 11.19 -8.48
CA GLU A 44 -11.52 10.99 -9.12
C GLU A 44 -10.94 9.59 -8.86
N GLY A 45 -11.40 8.90 -7.82
CA GLY A 45 -11.03 7.53 -7.47
C GLY A 45 -9.76 7.41 -6.62
N LEU A 46 -9.19 6.21 -6.60
CA LEU A 46 -8.07 5.86 -5.74
C LEU A 46 -6.76 6.53 -6.18
N ARG A 47 -6.00 7.04 -5.20
CA ARG A 47 -4.65 7.58 -5.35
C ARG A 47 -3.68 6.84 -4.44
N VAL A 48 -2.45 6.66 -4.92
CA VAL A 48 -1.35 6.11 -4.12
C VAL A 48 -0.10 6.98 -4.22
N ALA A 49 0.57 7.13 -3.10
CA ALA A 49 1.86 7.80 -2.99
C ALA A 49 2.99 6.77 -2.96
N ALA A 50 4.05 7.06 -3.70
CA ALA A 50 5.24 6.21 -3.83
C ALA A 50 6.51 7.07 -3.85
N HIS A 51 7.68 6.41 -3.82
CA HIS A 51 8.99 7.07 -3.81
C HIS A 51 9.28 7.98 -5.01
N ASP A 52 8.53 7.84 -6.10
CA ASP A 52 8.73 8.66 -7.28
C ASP A 52 7.51 9.53 -7.62
N GLY A 53 6.46 9.54 -6.81
CA GLY A 53 5.35 10.49 -6.94
C GLY A 53 3.97 9.89 -6.68
N LEU A 54 2.95 10.54 -7.27
CA LEU A 54 1.54 10.19 -7.09
C LEU A 54 0.98 9.45 -8.30
N TYR A 55 0.18 8.42 -8.06
CA TYR A 55 -0.49 7.64 -9.10
C TYR A 55 -1.99 7.52 -8.85
N ALA A 56 -2.78 7.61 -9.92
CA ALA A 56 -4.16 7.18 -9.96
C ALA A 56 -4.21 5.69 -10.26
N VAL A 57 -5.04 4.94 -9.52
CA VAL A 57 -5.16 3.48 -9.65
C VAL A 57 -6.56 3.14 -10.17
N ALA A 58 -6.63 2.48 -11.31
CA ALA A 58 -7.88 1.99 -11.88
C ALA A 58 -8.37 0.71 -11.18
N PRO A 59 -9.67 0.36 -11.29
CA PRO A 59 -10.23 -0.87 -10.71
C PRO A 59 -9.55 -2.17 -11.18
N ASP A 60 -9.02 -2.16 -12.39
CA ASP A 60 -8.29 -3.27 -12.97
C ASP A 60 -6.80 -3.28 -12.59
N GLY A 61 -6.33 -2.39 -11.71
CA GLY A 61 -4.94 -2.33 -11.24
C GLY A 61 -3.97 -1.60 -12.16
N ARG A 62 -4.41 -1.06 -13.30
CA ARG A 62 -3.59 -0.14 -14.10
C ARG A 62 -3.38 1.17 -13.35
N VAL A 63 -2.21 1.77 -13.51
CA VAL A 63 -1.83 3.01 -12.85
C VAL A 63 -1.45 4.08 -13.86
N ARG A 64 -1.74 5.32 -13.50
CA ARG A 64 -1.35 6.50 -14.27
C ARG A 64 -0.76 7.54 -13.33
N ARG A 65 0.46 8.00 -13.62
CA ARG A 65 1.07 9.10 -12.89
C ARG A 65 0.15 10.34 -12.90
N VAL A 66 0.07 11.01 -11.76
CA VAL A 66 -0.70 12.24 -11.57
C VAL A 66 0.28 13.39 -11.35
N GLY A 67 0.20 14.40 -12.21
CA GLY A 67 1.13 15.52 -12.18
C GLY A 67 2.53 15.17 -12.67
N ALA A 68 3.39 16.18 -12.71
CA ALA A 68 4.79 16.04 -13.12
C ALA A 68 5.77 15.93 -11.93
N ALA A 69 5.28 16.12 -10.69
CA ALA A 69 6.13 16.06 -9.50
C ALA A 69 6.65 14.63 -9.28
N GLY A 70 7.98 14.51 -9.22
CA GLY A 70 8.70 13.25 -8.99
C GLY A 70 9.13 13.03 -7.54
N TRP A 71 8.40 13.61 -6.58
CA TRP A 71 8.79 13.61 -5.16
C TRP A 71 8.61 12.23 -4.52
N ASP A 72 9.48 11.93 -3.57
CA ASP A 72 9.37 10.79 -2.66
C ASP A 72 8.27 11.07 -1.66
N LEU A 73 7.06 10.60 -1.95
CA LEU A 73 5.89 10.84 -1.11
C LEU A 73 5.76 9.74 -0.07
N MET A 74 5.96 10.10 1.20
CA MET A 74 5.96 9.19 2.35
C MET A 74 4.62 9.18 3.10
N SER A 75 3.72 10.10 2.77
CA SER A 75 2.36 10.11 3.30
C SER A 75 1.39 10.79 2.33
N LEU A 76 0.11 10.44 2.40
CA LEU A 76 -0.93 10.99 1.54
C LEU A 76 -2.27 11.03 2.27
N ILE A 77 -2.89 12.20 2.32
CA ILE A 77 -4.17 12.41 3.01
C ILE A 77 -5.10 13.27 2.15
N GLU A 78 -6.34 12.82 1.97
CA GLU A 78 -7.41 13.64 1.41
C GLU A 78 -7.90 14.65 2.47
N VAL A 79 -8.19 15.87 2.04
CA VAL A 79 -8.66 16.93 2.94
C VAL A 79 -10.18 16.90 3.02
N PRO A 80 -10.79 16.51 4.16
CA PRO A 80 -12.22 16.28 4.22
C PRO A 80 -13.04 17.51 3.85
N GLY A 81 -14.09 17.29 3.06
CA GLY A 81 -14.99 18.36 2.59
C GLY A 81 -14.36 19.29 1.55
N ARG A 82 -13.17 18.96 1.01
CA ARG A 82 -12.51 19.72 -0.05
C ARG A 82 -12.07 18.79 -1.18
N PRO A 83 -12.97 18.43 -2.10
CA PRO A 83 -12.64 17.56 -3.22
C PRO A 83 -11.41 18.05 -4.00
N GLY A 84 -10.49 17.14 -4.30
CA GLY A 84 -9.23 17.45 -4.99
C GLY A 84 -8.14 18.08 -4.10
N TRP A 85 -8.43 18.39 -2.84
CA TRP A 85 -7.38 18.84 -1.92
C TRP A 85 -6.68 17.64 -1.27
N LEU A 86 -5.36 17.64 -1.35
CA LEU A 86 -4.50 16.61 -0.77
C LEU A 86 -3.40 17.25 0.08
N TYR A 87 -3.02 16.59 1.15
CA TYR A 87 -1.76 16.82 1.84
C TYR A 87 -0.83 15.62 1.68
N ALA A 88 0.46 15.90 1.64
CA ALA A 88 1.50 14.89 1.61
C ALA A 88 2.74 15.35 2.38
N GLY A 89 3.46 14.39 2.95
CA GLY A 89 4.82 14.55 3.44
C GLY A 89 5.79 13.69 2.63
N GLY A 90 7.08 13.77 2.96
CA GLY A 90 8.15 13.01 2.31
C GLY A 90 9.32 13.90 1.91
N HIS A 91 9.94 13.64 0.76
CA HIS A 91 11.17 14.27 0.32
C HIS A 91 11.08 14.70 -1.16
N PRO A 92 11.47 15.92 -1.53
CA PRO A 92 11.60 16.31 -2.94
C PRO A 92 12.84 15.69 -3.62
N GLY A 93 13.79 15.14 -2.85
CA GLY A 93 15.10 14.63 -3.27
C GLY A 93 15.96 14.21 -2.06
N GLU A 94 17.18 13.70 -2.31
CA GLU A 94 18.06 13.18 -1.24
C GLU A 94 18.41 14.25 -0.18
N GLY A 95 18.14 13.94 1.09
CA GLY A 95 18.56 14.75 2.24
C GLY A 95 17.72 15.98 2.55
N GLU A 96 16.61 16.22 1.82
CA GLU A 96 15.70 17.34 2.07
C GLU A 96 14.33 16.84 2.52
N ASN A 97 13.74 17.49 3.54
CA ASN A 97 12.37 17.22 3.97
C ASN A 97 11.37 18.11 3.21
N LEU A 98 10.24 17.52 2.83
CA LEU A 98 9.13 18.25 2.20
C LEU A 98 8.38 19.12 3.22
N GLY A 99 8.40 18.71 4.49
CA GLY A 99 7.47 19.19 5.50
C GLY A 99 6.06 18.77 5.14
N LEU A 100 5.14 19.74 5.16
CA LEU A 100 3.81 19.57 4.58
C LEU A 100 3.76 20.17 3.17
N ALA A 101 3.42 19.36 2.18
CA ALA A 101 2.96 19.82 0.87
C ALA A 101 1.45 19.75 0.74
N ALA A 102 0.88 20.67 -0.03
CA ALA A 102 -0.53 20.73 -0.34
C ALA A 102 -0.74 20.75 -1.86
N SER A 103 -1.76 20.02 -2.31
CA SER A 103 -2.32 20.13 -3.65
C SER A 103 -3.79 20.54 -3.54
N THR A 104 -4.26 21.35 -4.49
CA THR A 104 -5.66 21.77 -4.60
C THR A 104 -6.30 21.32 -5.90
N ASP A 105 -5.62 20.46 -6.66
CA ASP A 105 -5.98 20.04 -8.01
C ASP A 105 -5.82 18.52 -8.20
N GLY A 106 -6.10 17.74 -7.15
CA GLY A 106 -6.06 16.28 -7.19
C GLY A 106 -4.65 15.69 -7.25
N GLY A 107 -3.63 16.45 -6.82
CA GLY A 107 -2.22 16.04 -6.82
C GLY A 107 -1.48 16.33 -8.12
N ARG A 108 -2.06 17.10 -9.04
CA ARG A 108 -1.40 17.45 -10.32
C ARG A 108 -0.27 18.45 -10.09
N THR A 109 -0.48 19.40 -9.18
CA THR A 109 0.53 20.36 -8.73
C THR A 109 0.59 20.38 -7.20
N TRP A 110 1.78 20.69 -6.68
CA TRP A 110 2.04 20.71 -5.25
C TRP A 110 2.76 21.99 -4.84
N ALA A 111 2.39 22.52 -3.68
CA ALA A 111 3.06 23.64 -3.04
C ALA A 111 3.47 23.25 -1.62
N ARG A 112 4.72 23.56 -1.25
CA ARG A 112 5.16 23.49 0.14
C ARG A 112 4.36 24.46 0.98
N ARG A 113 4.03 24.05 2.20
CA ARG A 113 3.12 24.81 3.06
C ARG A 113 3.71 25.21 4.41
N GLY A 114 4.56 24.38 5.00
CA GLY A 114 5.22 24.69 6.27
C GLY A 114 5.95 23.47 6.87
N ALA A 115 6.63 23.71 8.00
CA ALA A 115 7.45 22.72 8.72
C ALA A 115 8.48 22.03 7.82
N ALA A 116 9.27 22.81 7.08
CA ALA A 116 10.24 22.30 6.11
C ALA A 116 11.33 21.41 6.75
N GLU A 117 11.54 21.52 8.06
CA GLU A 117 12.41 20.66 8.85
C GLU A 117 11.79 19.30 9.17
N ALA A 118 10.46 19.19 9.13
CA ALA A 118 9.76 18.02 9.63
C ALA A 118 9.66 16.91 8.58
N ASP A 119 10.05 15.72 9.01
CA ASP A 119 9.85 14.47 8.32
C ASP A 119 8.62 13.75 8.91
N PHE A 120 7.45 14.09 8.38
CA PHE A 120 6.18 13.56 8.88
C PHE A 120 5.81 12.24 8.19
N HIS A 121 6.07 11.14 8.90
CA HIS A 121 5.62 9.79 8.51
C HIS A 121 4.20 9.46 8.98
N ALA A 122 3.69 10.16 10.00
CA ALA A 122 2.31 10.08 10.45
C ALA A 122 1.70 11.48 10.50
N LEU A 123 0.62 11.67 9.74
CA LEU A 123 -0.14 12.92 9.65
C LEU A 123 -1.63 12.64 9.83
N ALA A 124 -2.37 13.61 10.35
CA ALA A 124 -3.82 13.58 10.41
C ALA A 124 -4.41 14.96 10.15
N VAL A 125 -5.59 15.00 9.52
CA VAL A 125 -6.39 16.20 9.26
C VAL A 125 -7.73 16.03 9.95
N SER A 126 -8.20 17.06 10.64
CA SER A 126 -9.51 17.01 11.27
C SER A 126 -10.62 17.22 10.25
N ALA A 127 -11.62 16.34 10.24
CA ALA A 127 -12.82 16.51 9.41
C ALA A 127 -13.73 17.65 9.90
N ALA A 128 -13.72 17.95 11.21
CA ALA A 128 -14.50 19.06 11.79
C ALA A 128 -13.96 20.44 11.41
N ASP A 129 -12.62 20.58 11.30
CA ASP A 129 -11.96 21.77 10.78
C ASP A 129 -10.68 21.36 10.03
N PRO A 130 -10.70 21.34 8.67
CA PRO A 130 -9.54 20.95 7.87
C PRO A 130 -8.32 21.88 7.99
N ARG A 131 -8.39 22.96 8.78
CA ARG A 131 -7.21 23.75 9.18
C ARG A 131 -6.46 23.12 10.34
N ARG A 132 -7.05 22.14 11.03
CA ARG A 132 -6.44 21.44 12.16
C ARG A 132 -5.72 20.21 11.68
N LEU A 133 -4.42 20.16 11.95
CA LEU A 133 -3.53 19.06 11.59
C LEU A 133 -2.73 18.60 12.79
N ALA A 134 -2.35 17.33 12.77
CA ALA A 134 -1.41 16.74 13.70
C ALA A 134 -0.37 15.94 12.91
N GLY A 135 0.88 15.97 13.37
CA GLY A 135 1.98 15.22 12.78
C GLY A 135 3.02 14.85 13.82
N VAL A 136 3.74 13.75 13.60
CA VAL A 136 4.86 13.35 14.48
C VAL A 136 6.17 13.54 13.75
N HIS A 137 7.10 14.25 14.39
CA HIS A 137 8.46 14.42 13.91
C HIS A 137 9.42 14.33 15.10
N ALA A 138 10.48 13.52 14.94
CA ALA A 138 11.52 13.31 15.95
C ALA A 138 10.96 13.01 17.36
N GLY A 139 9.95 12.13 17.46
CA GLY A 139 9.33 11.73 18.72
C GLY A 139 8.46 12.79 19.39
N THR A 140 8.20 13.92 18.73
CA THR A 140 7.38 15.02 19.24
C THR A 140 6.11 15.15 18.41
N LEU A 141 4.98 15.43 19.07
CA LEU A 141 3.73 15.76 18.39
C LEU A 141 3.70 17.25 18.03
N TRP A 142 3.44 17.54 16.76
CA TRP A 142 3.24 18.86 16.21
C TRP A 142 1.77 19.03 15.84
N THR A 143 1.22 20.22 16.08
CA THR A 143 -0.15 20.57 15.65
C THR A 143 -0.17 21.89 14.91
N SER A 144 -1.09 22.01 13.97
CA SER A 144 -1.39 23.24 13.25
C SER A 144 -2.87 23.56 13.38
N GLU A 145 -3.21 24.86 13.41
CA GLU A 145 -4.59 25.37 13.43
C GLU A 145 -4.91 26.23 12.20
N ASP A 146 -3.94 26.39 11.27
CA ASP A 146 -4.04 27.28 10.11
C ASP A 146 -3.84 26.55 8.77
N GLY A 147 -4.06 25.24 8.76
CA GLY A 147 -3.90 24.39 7.59
C GLY A 147 -2.44 24.11 7.26
N GLY A 148 -1.58 23.98 8.28
CA GLY A 148 -0.19 23.58 8.15
C GLY A 148 0.77 24.69 7.71
N ARG A 149 0.36 25.96 7.82
CA ARG A 149 1.24 27.11 7.52
C ARG A 149 2.19 27.37 8.68
N SER A 150 1.69 27.26 9.90
CA SER A 150 2.47 27.27 11.12
C SER A 150 2.17 26.05 11.97
N TRP A 151 3.16 25.64 12.76
CA TRP A 151 3.08 24.47 13.62
C TRP A 151 3.62 24.78 15.00
N ARG A 152 3.04 24.13 16.02
CA ARG A 152 3.52 24.15 17.40
C ARG A 152 3.79 22.74 17.88
N GLN A 153 4.85 22.58 18.65
CA GLN A 153 5.11 21.35 19.41
C GLN A 153 4.17 21.31 20.62
N VAL A 154 3.51 20.19 20.85
CA VAL A 154 2.53 20.02 21.93
C VAL A 154 3.09 19.20 23.10
N GLY A 155 3.88 18.17 22.78
CA GLY A 155 4.43 17.27 23.79
C GLY A 155 5.10 16.05 23.15
N ARG A 156 5.68 15.19 24.00
CA ARG A 156 6.26 13.92 23.60
C ARG A 156 5.16 13.02 23.02
N ALA A 157 5.41 12.50 21.83
CA ALA A 157 4.52 11.53 21.20
C ALA A 157 4.76 10.14 21.83
N PRO A 158 3.75 9.26 21.88
CA PRO A 158 3.94 7.83 22.11
C PRO A 158 5.06 7.26 21.24
N GLU A 159 5.76 6.25 21.76
CA GLU A 159 6.85 5.62 21.03
C GLU A 159 6.31 4.89 19.78
N GLU A 160 7.02 5.02 18.67
CA GLU A 160 6.73 4.33 17.41
C GLU A 160 5.31 4.59 16.86
N ILE A 161 4.86 5.84 16.82
CA ILE A 161 3.62 6.18 16.11
C ILE A 161 3.77 5.91 14.61
N LEU A 162 2.90 5.05 14.09
CA LEU A 162 2.79 4.73 12.66
C LEU A 162 1.57 5.39 12.01
N SER A 163 0.50 5.64 12.76
CA SER A 163 -0.73 6.22 12.22
C SER A 163 -1.41 7.15 13.22
N LEU A 164 -1.99 8.25 12.72
CA LEU A 164 -2.78 9.20 13.49
C LEU A 164 -4.17 9.38 12.86
N ALA A 165 -5.19 9.64 13.69
CA ALA A 165 -6.51 10.02 13.21
C ALA A 165 -7.25 10.92 14.20
N PHE A 166 -7.97 11.92 13.70
CA PHE A 166 -8.88 12.71 14.54
C PHE A 166 -10.22 12.00 14.73
N SER A 167 -10.87 12.22 15.86
CA SER A 167 -12.30 11.94 15.99
C SER A 167 -13.13 12.85 15.06
N PRO A 168 -14.39 12.48 14.71
CA PRO A 168 -15.19 13.26 13.77
C PRO A 168 -15.45 14.69 14.24
N ASP A 169 -15.57 14.90 15.56
CA ASP A 169 -15.71 16.22 16.19
C ASP A 169 -14.38 16.99 16.33
N GLY A 170 -13.26 16.39 15.93
CA GLY A 170 -11.91 16.94 16.04
C GLY A 170 -11.37 17.07 17.48
N ARG A 171 -12.11 16.62 18.50
CA ARG A 171 -11.71 16.84 19.90
C ARG A 171 -10.69 15.84 20.42
N ARG A 172 -10.57 14.69 19.78
CA ARG A 172 -9.66 13.61 20.16
C ARG A 172 -8.71 13.29 19.03
N LEU A 173 -7.53 12.82 19.41
CA LEU A 173 -6.51 12.30 18.50
C LEU A 173 -6.24 10.84 18.89
N TYR A 174 -6.34 9.94 17.93
CA TYR A 174 -5.97 8.54 18.08
C TYR A 174 -4.60 8.30 17.48
N ALA A 175 -3.84 7.41 18.10
CA ALA A 175 -2.54 6.97 17.61
C ALA A 175 -2.47 5.44 17.61
N ALA A 176 -2.07 4.87 16.48
CA ALA A 176 -1.55 3.50 16.44
C ALA A 176 -0.03 3.59 16.63
N ALA A 177 0.45 2.98 17.71
CA ALA A 177 1.83 3.14 18.17
C ALA A 177 2.41 1.80 18.68
N GLY A 178 3.68 1.78 19.07
CA GLY A 178 4.34 0.59 19.62
C GLY A 178 3.60 -0.02 20.83
N GLY A 179 2.98 0.81 21.66
CA GLY A 179 2.14 0.40 22.80
C GLY A 179 0.65 0.16 22.48
N GLY A 180 0.30 -0.05 21.22
CA GLY A 180 -1.06 -0.32 20.77
C GLY A 180 -1.86 0.91 20.35
N LEU A 181 -3.19 0.87 20.55
CA LEU A 181 -4.08 1.98 20.18
C LEU A 181 -4.24 2.93 21.37
N LEU A 182 -3.85 4.19 21.20
CA LEU A 182 -3.96 5.23 22.22
C LEU A 182 -4.90 6.35 21.79
N VAL A 183 -5.44 7.08 22.78
CA VAL A 183 -6.22 8.30 22.57
C VAL A 183 -5.68 9.44 23.42
N SER A 184 -5.63 10.61 22.79
CA SER A 184 -5.48 11.89 23.48
C SER A 184 -6.81 12.64 23.48
N ARG A 185 -7.14 13.21 24.64
CA ARG A 185 -8.36 14.03 24.85
C ARG A 185 -8.07 15.49 25.17
N ASP A 186 -6.78 15.86 25.20
CA ASP A 186 -6.29 17.17 25.61
C ASP A 186 -5.41 17.83 24.52
N GLY A 187 -5.66 17.46 23.27
CA GLY A 187 -4.97 18.00 22.09
C GLY A 187 -3.58 17.42 21.86
N GLY A 188 -3.26 16.26 22.46
CA GLY A 188 -2.01 15.55 22.26
C GLY A 188 -0.99 15.71 23.39
N ARG A 189 -1.39 16.30 24.53
CA ARG A 189 -0.51 16.50 25.69
C ARG A 189 -0.37 15.23 26.53
N GLY A 190 -1.44 14.44 26.61
CA GLY A 190 -1.48 13.15 27.27
C GLY A 190 -2.17 12.10 26.42
N TRP A 191 -1.83 10.84 26.68
CA TRP A 191 -2.30 9.67 25.94
C TRP A 191 -2.71 8.56 26.90
N THR A 192 -3.85 7.94 26.63
CA THR A 192 -4.34 6.77 27.38
C THR A 192 -4.59 5.61 26.43
N PRO A 193 -4.24 4.36 26.78
CA PRO A 193 -4.56 3.19 25.97
C PRO A 193 -6.08 3.02 25.78
N LEU A 194 -6.48 2.55 24.60
CA LEU A 194 -7.85 2.16 24.26
C LEU A 194 -8.02 0.64 24.16
N THR A 195 -6.92 -0.11 24.08
CA THR A 195 -6.91 -1.57 24.01
C THR A 195 -6.24 -2.15 25.25
N SER A 196 -6.71 -3.31 25.68
CA SER A 196 -6.04 -4.11 26.71
C SER A 196 -4.95 -4.95 26.05
N GLY A 197 -3.69 -4.68 26.38
CA GLY A 197 -2.52 -5.38 25.84
C GLY A 197 -1.52 -4.41 25.20
N ASP A 198 -0.32 -4.93 24.96
CA ASP A 198 0.83 -4.19 24.43
C ASP A 198 1.08 -4.53 22.95
N GLU A 199 0.08 -5.04 22.23
CA GLU A 199 0.20 -5.37 20.80
C GLU A 199 0.43 -4.09 19.98
N PRO A 200 1.55 -3.95 19.24
CA PRO A 200 1.83 -2.75 18.47
C PRO A 200 0.75 -2.43 17.43
N GLY A 201 0.31 -1.17 17.41
CA GLY A 201 -0.62 -0.66 16.42
C GLY A 201 0.10 -0.10 15.19
N SER A 202 -0.35 -0.49 14.00
CA SER A 202 0.19 0.04 12.73
C SER A 202 -0.81 0.89 11.94
N LEU A 203 -2.09 0.78 12.25
CA LEU A 203 -3.16 1.49 11.54
C LEU A 203 -4.19 2.01 12.55
N VAL A 204 -4.61 3.26 12.37
CA VAL A 204 -5.88 3.76 12.92
C VAL A 204 -6.59 4.63 11.88
N ALA A 205 -7.88 4.39 11.68
CA ALA A 205 -8.74 5.17 10.81
C ALA A 205 -10.11 5.39 11.46
N VAL A 206 -10.67 6.59 11.28
CA VAL A 206 -11.95 6.97 11.90
C VAL A 206 -12.93 7.41 10.83
N ARG A 207 -14.10 6.78 10.82
CA ARG A 207 -15.19 7.09 9.89
C ARG A 207 -16.03 8.28 10.40
N PRO A 208 -16.75 8.99 9.52
CA PRO A 208 -17.59 10.13 9.91
C PRO A 208 -18.66 9.80 10.96
N ASP A 209 -19.14 8.55 10.98
CA ASP A 209 -20.12 8.05 11.96
C ASP A 209 -19.52 7.75 13.35
N GLY A 210 -18.21 7.94 13.53
CA GLY A 210 -17.47 7.66 14.76
C GLY A 210 -16.96 6.23 14.90
N THR A 211 -17.13 5.38 13.88
CA THR A 211 -16.53 4.04 13.86
C THR A 211 -15.02 4.14 13.73
N VAL A 212 -14.30 3.47 14.63
CA VAL A 212 -12.83 3.39 14.63
C VAL A 212 -12.40 2.02 14.13
N TYR A 213 -11.51 2.00 13.15
CA TYR A 213 -10.77 0.83 12.70
C TYR A 213 -9.33 0.95 13.19
N ALA A 214 -8.77 -0.14 13.71
CA ALA A 214 -7.35 -0.21 14.04
C ALA A 214 -6.78 -1.58 13.70
N PHE A 215 -5.50 -1.66 13.34
CA PHE A 215 -4.79 -2.93 13.22
C PHE A 215 -3.73 -3.03 14.29
N LEU A 216 -3.76 -4.13 15.04
CA LEU A 216 -2.85 -4.45 16.12
C LEU A 216 -2.12 -5.75 15.78
N LEU A 217 -0.78 -5.72 15.78
CA LEU A 217 0.05 -6.86 15.40
C LEU A 217 -0.15 -8.02 16.38
N GLY A 218 -0.57 -9.18 15.89
CA GLY A 218 -0.90 -10.35 16.72
C GLY A 218 -2.37 -10.46 17.15
N LYS A 219 -3.17 -9.40 17.00
CA LYS A 219 -4.61 -9.38 17.32
C LYS A 219 -5.52 -9.17 16.12
N GLY A 220 -5.02 -8.46 15.09
CA GLY A 220 -5.69 -8.28 13.82
C GLY A 220 -6.37 -6.93 13.63
N LEU A 221 -7.25 -6.85 12.63
CA LEU A 221 -8.08 -5.69 12.35
C LEU A 221 -9.26 -5.68 13.32
N VAL A 222 -9.33 -4.65 14.15
CA VAL A 222 -10.41 -4.43 15.10
C VAL A 222 -11.28 -3.24 14.69
N ARG A 223 -12.55 -3.30 15.08
CA ARG A 223 -13.54 -2.24 14.90
C ARG A 223 -14.23 -1.93 16.22
N GLY A 224 -14.43 -0.65 16.51
CA GLY A 224 -15.10 -0.21 17.74
C GLY A 224 -15.53 1.24 17.72
N ARG A 225 -15.88 1.76 18.90
CA ARG A 225 -16.21 3.17 19.17
C ARG A 225 -15.56 3.59 20.48
N ASP A 226 -15.17 4.86 20.57
CA ASP A 226 -14.62 5.48 21.78
C ASP A 226 -15.61 6.52 22.34
N PRO A 227 -15.90 6.54 23.67
CA PRO A 227 -15.44 5.58 24.69
C PRO A 227 -16.24 4.28 24.63
N GLY A 228 -15.61 3.12 24.81
CA GLY A 228 -16.33 1.84 24.77
C GLY A 228 -15.45 0.60 24.87
N THR A 229 -16.04 -0.49 25.37
CA THR A 229 -15.40 -1.71 25.91
C THR A 229 -15.51 -2.95 25.02
N GLY A 230 -15.75 -2.80 23.71
CA GLY A 230 -16.13 -3.90 22.83
C GLY A 230 -15.47 -3.86 21.46
N TRP A 231 -14.14 -3.86 21.41
CA TRP A 231 -13.40 -4.01 20.15
C TRP A 231 -13.73 -5.36 19.52
N GLN A 232 -14.39 -5.33 18.37
CA GLN A 232 -14.68 -6.52 17.59
C GLN A 232 -13.48 -6.81 16.67
N VAL A 233 -12.89 -7.99 16.80
CA VAL A 233 -11.94 -8.50 15.79
C VAL A 233 -12.72 -8.86 14.54
N LEU A 234 -12.44 -8.19 13.42
CA LEU A 234 -13.03 -8.47 12.12
C LEU A 234 -12.21 -9.51 11.35
N VAL A 235 -10.89 -9.32 11.36
CA VAL A 235 -9.92 -10.18 10.67
C VAL A 235 -8.77 -10.42 11.63
N PRO A 236 -8.48 -11.67 12.02
CA PRO A 236 -7.45 -11.97 13.03
C PRO A 236 -6.02 -11.68 12.54
N ASP A 237 -5.78 -11.82 11.24
CA ASP A 237 -4.49 -11.51 10.61
C ASP A 237 -4.64 -11.33 9.09
N PHE A 238 -3.64 -10.70 8.48
CA PHE A 238 -3.47 -10.62 7.03
C PHE A 238 -2.22 -11.41 6.58
N GLY A 239 -1.92 -12.52 7.25
CA GLY A 239 -0.64 -13.22 7.09
C GLY A 239 0.54 -12.26 7.34
N ALA A 240 1.52 -12.27 6.46
CA ALA A 240 2.66 -11.37 6.54
C ALA A 240 2.36 -9.95 6.04
N HIS A 241 1.13 -9.62 5.63
CA HIS A 241 0.80 -8.30 5.05
C HIS A 241 0.27 -7.34 6.11
N VAL A 242 1.16 -6.68 6.86
CA VAL A 242 0.78 -5.68 7.88
C VAL A 242 0.08 -4.47 7.23
N PRO A 243 -1.19 -4.16 7.59
CA PRO A 243 -1.88 -2.94 7.17
C PRO A 243 -1.21 -1.67 7.70
N LEU A 244 -1.07 -0.65 6.84
CA LEU A 244 -0.48 0.64 7.20
C LEU A 244 -1.44 1.81 7.02
N ALA A 245 -2.30 1.76 6.01
CA ALA A 245 -3.25 2.84 5.75
C ALA A 245 -4.61 2.30 5.32
N LEU A 246 -5.68 3.02 5.68
CA LEU A 246 -7.04 2.71 5.29
C LEU A 246 -7.76 3.98 4.86
N THR A 247 -8.34 3.93 3.66
CA THR A 247 -9.23 4.96 3.12
C THR A 247 -10.55 4.33 2.73
N ALA A 248 -11.53 5.15 2.37
CA ALA A 248 -12.86 4.69 2.03
C ALA A 248 -13.51 5.57 0.98
N ASP A 249 -14.34 4.96 0.13
CA ASP A 249 -15.12 5.69 -0.85
C ASP A 249 -16.43 6.25 -0.25
N ALA A 250 -17.18 6.94 -1.10
CA ALA A 250 -18.46 7.56 -0.74
C ALA A 250 -19.55 6.52 -0.42
N ASP A 251 -19.44 5.32 -0.99
CA ASP A 251 -20.39 4.22 -0.82
C ASP A 251 -20.06 3.34 0.40
N GLY A 252 -18.94 3.62 1.08
CA GLY A 252 -18.48 2.91 2.26
C GLY A 252 -17.58 1.71 1.96
N GLY A 253 -17.15 1.51 0.71
CA GLY A 253 -16.08 0.60 0.35
C GLY A 253 -14.77 1.01 1.03
N LEU A 254 -14.07 0.05 1.64
CA LEU A 254 -12.82 0.28 2.35
C LEU A 254 -11.63 -0.20 1.50
N TYR A 255 -10.56 0.57 1.50
CA TYR A 255 -9.33 0.29 0.77
C TYR A 255 -8.16 0.34 1.75
N LEU A 256 -7.42 -0.76 1.83
CA LEU A 256 -6.34 -0.95 2.79
C LEU A 256 -5.03 -1.14 2.04
N LEU A 257 -4.02 -0.35 2.40
CA LEU A 257 -2.65 -0.48 1.93
C LEU A 257 -1.81 -1.23 2.97
N THR A 258 -1.01 -2.21 2.54
CA THR A 258 -0.10 -2.97 3.41
C THR A 258 1.34 -2.55 3.19
N HIS A 259 2.23 -2.89 4.14
CA HIS A 259 3.66 -2.59 4.04
C HIS A 259 4.37 -3.27 2.86
N LEU A 260 3.76 -4.28 2.24
CA LEU A 260 4.28 -4.91 1.02
C LEU A 260 3.71 -4.28 -0.26
N GLY A 261 3.10 -3.09 -0.17
CA GLY A 261 2.52 -2.38 -1.31
C GLY A 261 1.24 -3.01 -1.86
N ARG A 262 0.58 -3.89 -1.09
CA ARG A 262 -0.69 -4.51 -1.51
C ARG A 262 -1.86 -3.60 -1.17
N ILE A 263 -2.78 -3.45 -2.12
CA ILE A 263 -4.08 -2.82 -1.89
C ILE A 263 -5.14 -3.92 -1.78
N LEU A 264 -5.88 -3.92 -0.69
CA LEU A 264 -7.03 -4.78 -0.44
C LEU A 264 -8.30 -3.93 -0.43
N VAL A 265 -9.41 -4.49 -0.90
CA VAL A 265 -10.73 -3.85 -0.89
C VAL A 265 -11.74 -4.69 -0.14
N SER A 266 -12.57 -4.02 0.66
CA SER A 266 -13.73 -4.58 1.36
C SER A 266 -14.99 -3.81 0.99
N THR A 267 -16.07 -4.55 0.77
CA THR A 267 -17.41 -4.00 0.48
C THR A 267 -18.45 -4.40 1.55
N ASP A 268 -17.99 -4.96 2.67
CA ASP A 268 -18.81 -5.50 3.76
C ASP A 268 -18.39 -4.93 5.12
N GLY A 269 -17.87 -3.70 5.13
CA GLY A 269 -17.47 -3.00 6.35
C GLY A 269 -16.22 -3.55 7.03
N GLY A 270 -15.36 -4.24 6.27
CA GLY A 270 -14.08 -4.77 6.71
C GLY A 270 -14.09 -6.23 7.18
N ALA A 271 -15.21 -6.94 6.99
CA ALA A 271 -15.35 -8.35 7.39
C ALA A 271 -14.62 -9.30 6.44
N SER A 272 -14.59 -8.98 5.15
CA SER A 272 -13.81 -9.70 4.14
C SER A 272 -13.08 -8.75 3.20
N TRP A 273 -11.96 -9.24 2.65
CA TRP A 273 -11.05 -8.48 1.83
C TRP A 273 -10.64 -9.29 0.62
N ARG A 274 -10.54 -8.62 -0.53
CA ARG A 274 -9.93 -9.17 -1.74
C ARG A 274 -8.85 -8.23 -2.24
N ARG A 275 -7.89 -8.74 -2.99
CA ARG A 275 -6.88 -7.89 -3.62
C ARG A 275 -7.51 -6.99 -4.69
N TRP A 276 -7.15 -5.72 -4.66
CA TRP A 276 -7.53 -4.75 -5.69
C TRP A 276 -6.73 -4.96 -6.97
N GLY A 277 -7.37 -4.79 -8.13
CA GLY A 277 -6.69 -4.89 -9.42
C GLY A 277 -6.35 -6.30 -9.91
N LEU A 278 -6.76 -7.34 -9.19
CA LEU A 278 -6.77 -8.71 -9.72
C LEU A 278 -8.17 -9.08 -10.23
N PRO A 279 -8.29 -9.60 -11.46
CA PRO A 279 -9.57 -10.10 -11.95
C PRO A 279 -10.02 -11.31 -11.13
N ALA A 280 -11.32 -11.39 -10.85
CA ALA A 280 -11.96 -12.54 -10.19
C ALA A 280 -12.11 -13.75 -11.14
N ALA A 281 -11.13 -13.98 -12.01
CA ALA A 281 -11.20 -15.07 -12.98
C ALA A 281 -11.23 -16.42 -12.27
N ALA A 282 -12.12 -17.32 -12.70
CA ALA A 282 -12.17 -18.67 -12.17
C ALA A 282 -10.83 -19.37 -12.43
N PRO A 283 -10.16 -19.89 -11.40
CA PRO A 283 -8.88 -20.56 -11.57
C PRO A 283 -9.02 -21.76 -12.51
N ALA A 284 -7.99 -22.05 -13.31
CA ALA A 284 -7.93 -23.27 -14.11
C ALA A 284 -8.15 -24.52 -13.24
N GLU A 285 -8.59 -25.64 -13.82
CA GLU A 285 -8.88 -26.85 -13.04
C GLU A 285 -7.66 -27.34 -12.22
N ALA A 286 -6.45 -27.22 -12.77
CA ALA A 286 -5.21 -27.51 -12.04
C ALA A 286 -5.06 -26.66 -10.77
N ALA A 287 -5.33 -25.35 -10.86
CA ALA A 287 -5.29 -24.45 -9.71
C ALA A 287 -6.39 -24.77 -8.68
N ARG A 288 -7.58 -25.22 -9.12
CA ARG A 288 -8.62 -25.71 -8.19
C ARG A 288 -8.21 -26.98 -7.45
N ARG A 289 -7.57 -27.94 -8.13
CA ARG A 289 -6.98 -29.12 -7.48
C ARG A 289 -5.87 -28.73 -6.51
N GLY A 290 -4.99 -27.82 -6.94
CA GLY A 290 -3.91 -27.27 -6.13
C GLY A 290 -4.40 -26.55 -4.87
N GLN A 291 -5.48 -25.77 -4.97
CA GLN A 291 -6.07 -25.08 -3.83
C GLN A 291 -6.50 -26.07 -2.73
N ARG A 292 -7.14 -27.18 -3.10
CA ARG A 292 -7.54 -28.21 -2.13
C ARG A 292 -6.35 -28.84 -1.43
N LEU A 293 -5.27 -29.10 -2.17
CA LEU A 293 -4.02 -29.59 -1.59
C LEU A 293 -3.39 -28.54 -0.67
N TYR A 294 -3.38 -27.28 -1.09
CA TYR A 294 -2.83 -26.17 -0.32
C TYR A 294 -3.55 -26.00 1.02
N GLU A 295 -4.89 -25.99 0.99
CA GLU A 295 -5.72 -25.88 2.19
C GLU A 295 -5.47 -27.04 3.15
N ALA A 296 -5.29 -28.25 2.64
CA ALA A 296 -5.06 -29.44 3.45
C ALA A 296 -3.63 -29.51 4.04
N ARG A 297 -2.61 -28.98 3.34
CA ARG A 297 -1.20 -29.30 3.62
C ARG A 297 -0.29 -28.10 3.87
N CYS A 298 -0.56 -26.97 3.21
CA CYS A 298 0.36 -25.83 3.17
C CYS A 298 -0.13 -24.62 3.96
N ARG A 299 -1.46 -24.45 4.07
CA ARG A 299 -2.12 -23.32 4.74
C ARG A 299 -1.66 -23.12 6.19
N ALA A 300 -1.37 -24.20 6.91
CA ALA A 300 -0.93 -24.13 8.31
C ALA A 300 0.33 -23.28 8.50
N CYS A 301 1.20 -23.21 7.50
CA CYS A 301 2.41 -22.39 7.52
C CYS A 301 2.26 -21.13 6.66
N HIS A 302 1.78 -21.26 5.43
CA HIS A 302 1.73 -20.16 4.45
C HIS A 302 0.46 -19.30 4.54
N GLY A 303 -0.36 -19.51 5.57
CA GLY A 303 -1.56 -18.70 5.82
C GLY A 303 -2.69 -18.97 4.83
N ARG A 304 -3.80 -18.26 5.03
CA ARG A 304 -4.93 -18.28 4.10
C ARG A 304 -4.48 -17.63 2.78
N ASP A 305 -4.94 -18.18 1.64
CA ASP A 305 -4.72 -17.60 0.31
C ASP A 305 -3.24 -17.27 -0.02
N GLY A 306 -2.29 -18.00 0.58
CA GLY A 306 -0.86 -17.76 0.37
C GLY A 306 -0.33 -16.46 0.99
N LEU A 307 -1.02 -15.85 1.95
CA LEU A 307 -0.62 -14.57 2.57
C LEU A 307 0.61 -14.67 3.49
N GLY A 308 1.18 -15.85 3.67
CA GLY A 308 2.33 -16.10 4.53
C GLY A 308 1.96 -16.19 5.99
N GLU A 309 2.97 -16.47 6.81
CA GLU A 309 2.82 -16.57 8.25
C GLU A 309 2.56 -15.20 8.89
N PRO A 310 1.59 -15.08 9.81
CA PRO A 310 1.37 -13.86 10.57
C PRO A 310 2.62 -13.44 11.37
N LEU A 311 2.97 -12.16 11.24
CA LEU A 311 4.02 -11.52 12.01
C LEU A 311 3.52 -11.19 13.42
N THR A 312 4.34 -11.46 14.43
CA THR A 312 4.11 -11.09 15.83
C THR A 312 5.39 -10.54 16.42
N VAL A 313 5.28 -9.79 17.53
CA VAL A 313 6.45 -9.22 18.21
C VAL A 313 7.44 -10.31 18.61
N GLU A 314 6.94 -11.43 19.14
CA GLU A 314 7.77 -12.55 19.58
C GLU A 314 8.56 -13.15 18.41
N LYS A 315 7.93 -13.29 17.23
CA LYS A 315 8.62 -13.81 16.04
C LYS A 315 9.66 -12.83 15.52
N LEU A 316 9.34 -11.54 15.50
CA LEU A 316 10.25 -10.49 15.03
C LEU A 316 11.44 -10.28 15.99
N ALA A 317 11.29 -10.60 17.28
CA ALA A 317 12.37 -10.53 18.26
C ALA A 317 13.40 -11.66 18.10
N VAL A 318 13.06 -12.76 17.43
CA VAL A 318 13.99 -13.87 17.19
C VAL A 318 14.90 -13.55 16.01
N ARG A 319 16.20 -13.36 16.29
CA ARG A 319 17.21 -13.17 15.24
C ARG A 319 17.21 -14.37 14.29
N ASP A 320 17.27 -14.09 12.99
CA ASP A 320 17.31 -15.09 11.92
C ASP A 320 16.06 -15.99 11.81
N TYR A 321 14.91 -15.54 12.35
CA TYR A 321 13.65 -16.28 12.25
C TYR A 321 13.22 -16.50 10.78
N ARG A 322 13.05 -17.76 10.40
CA ARG A 322 12.63 -18.15 9.05
C ARG A 322 11.12 -18.31 8.96
N PHE A 323 10.41 -17.21 8.76
CA PHE A 323 8.96 -17.24 8.54
C PHE A 323 8.60 -17.97 7.25
N ALA A 324 7.39 -18.55 7.19
CA ALA A 324 6.87 -19.08 5.94
C ALA A 324 6.42 -17.89 5.09
N PRO A 325 7.07 -17.63 3.93
CA PRO A 325 6.80 -16.41 3.17
C PRO A 325 5.40 -16.46 2.54
N PRO A 326 4.81 -15.28 2.26
CA PRO A 326 3.76 -15.16 1.27
C PRO A 326 4.15 -15.88 -0.02
N LEU A 327 3.20 -16.65 -0.53
CA LEU A 327 3.28 -17.32 -1.82
C LEU A 327 2.53 -16.55 -2.91
N ASP A 328 1.88 -15.44 -2.56
CA ASP A 328 1.49 -14.45 -3.55
C ASP A 328 2.75 -13.78 -4.18
N ASP A 329 2.54 -12.84 -5.07
CA ASP A 329 3.59 -12.09 -5.75
C ASP A 329 4.15 -10.92 -4.92
N ALA A 330 3.92 -10.88 -3.59
CA ALA A 330 4.44 -9.79 -2.76
C ALA A 330 5.91 -9.99 -2.40
N LEU A 331 6.39 -11.23 -2.42
CA LEU A 331 7.79 -11.59 -2.14
C LEU A 331 8.33 -12.55 -3.21
N HIS A 332 9.19 -13.49 -2.80
CA HIS A 332 10.21 -14.12 -3.64
C HIS A 332 9.69 -15.22 -4.59
N ALA A 333 8.53 -15.82 -4.32
CA ALA A 333 8.12 -17.07 -4.97
C ALA A 333 8.15 -17.01 -6.52
N TRP A 334 7.70 -15.89 -7.09
CA TRP A 334 7.66 -15.71 -8.55
C TRP A 334 9.04 -15.51 -9.21
N HIS A 335 10.12 -15.32 -8.44
CA HIS A 335 11.49 -15.27 -8.98
C HIS A 335 12.02 -16.65 -9.41
N HIS A 336 11.29 -17.73 -9.10
CA HIS A 336 11.64 -19.11 -9.39
C HIS A 336 10.86 -19.69 -10.57
N THR A 337 11.44 -20.67 -11.26
CA THR A 337 10.74 -21.43 -12.30
C THR A 337 9.71 -22.38 -11.70
N ASP A 338 8.80 -22.91 -12.52
CA ASP A 338 7.86 -23.94 -12.07
C ASP A 338 8.60 -25.18 -11.56
N GLU A 339 9.71 -25.56 -12.21
CA GLU A 339 10.56 -26.69 -11.81
C GLU A 339 11.22 -26.46 -10.44
N ASP A 340 11.71 -25.24 -10.19
CA ASP A 340 12.30 -24.87 -8.91
C ASP A 340 11.25 -24.93 -7.80
N LEU A 341 10.05 -24.40 -8.05
CA LEU A 341 8.94 -24.44 -7.09
C LEU A 341 8.48 -25.88 -6.79
N VAL A 342 8.33 -26.72 -7.83
CA VAL A 342 8.00 -28.14 -7.65
C VAL A 342 9.09 -28.85 -6.83
N ARG A 343 10.37 -28.60 -7.13
CA ARG A 343 11.48 -29.19 -6.38
C ARG A 343 11.45 -28.74 -4.91
N THR A 344 11.23 -27.46 -4.64
CA THR A 344 11.09 -26.95 -3.26
C THR A 344 9.90 -27.58 -2.53
N ILE A 345 8.76 -27.80 -3.20
CA ILE A 345 7.63 -28.49 -2.59
C ILE A 345 7.97 -29.95 -2.25
N LEU A 346 8.56 -30.69 -3.19
CA LEU A 346 8.83 -32.11 -2.99
C LEU A 346 9.98 -32.36 -2.01
N ASP A 347 11.05 -31.59 -2.11
CA ASP A 347 12.29 -31.83 -1.35
C ASP A 347 12.39 -30.99 -0.07
N GLY A 348 11.49 -30.02 0.11
CA GLY A 348 11.52 -29.09 1.23
C GLY A 348 12.65 -28.07 1.13
N VAL A 349 12.91 -27.34 2.23
CA VAL A 349 14.01 -26.38 2.32
C VAL A 349 15.05 -26.90 3.32
N PRO A 350 16.27 -27.27 2.87
CA PRO A 350 17.32 -27.75 3.76
C PRO A 350 17.65 -26.77 4.89
N GLY A 351 17.61 -27.26 6.14
CA GLY A 351 17.79 -26.44 7.34
C GLY A 351 16.67 -25.40 7.57
N GLY A 352 15.63 -25.39 6.75
CA GLY A 352 14.43 -24.57 6.91
C GLY A 352 13.31 -25.30 7.65
N ARG A 353 12.18 -24.60 7.85
CA ARG A 353 10.98 -25.18 8.48
C ARG A 353 10.04 -25.87 7.49
N MET A 354 10.28 -25.73 6.19
CA MET A 354 9.43 -26.34 5.16
C MET A 354 9.84 -27.82 4.98
N PRO A 355 8.98 -28.77 5.38
CA PRO A 355 9.28 -30.19 5.24
C PRO A 355 9.28 -30.64 3.78
N ALA A 356 9.93 -31.76 3.51
CA ALA A 356 9.81 -32.46 2.23
C ALA A 356 8.44 -33.13 2.12
N TRP A 357 7.79 -33.01 0.96
CA TRP A 357 6.50 -33.66 0.68
C TRP A 357 6.62 -34.86 -0.25
N ARG A 358 7.83 -35.20 -0.72
CA ARG A 358 8.10 -36.40 -1.51
C ARG A 358 7.63 -37.65 -0.77
N GLY A 359 6.91 -38.53 -1.49
CA GLY A 359 6.28 -39.74 -0.93
C GLY A 359 4.89 -39.50 -0.33
N VAL A 360 4.50 -38.24 -0.14
CA VAL A 360 3.15 -37.83 0.24
C VAL A 360 2.42 -37.16 -0.93
N LEU A 361 3.15 -36.38 -1.72
CA LEU A 361 2.72 -35.78 -2.97
C LEU A 361 3.52 -36.37 -4.12
N ASP A 362 2.87 -36.59 -5.25
CA ASP A 362 3.54 -36.84 -6.52
C ASP A 362 3.85 -35.53 -7.27
N GLU A 363 4.57 -35.63 -8.39
CA GLU A 363 4.96 -34.46 -9.17
C GLU A 363 3.76 -33.73 -9.79
N ALA A 364 2.71 -34.46 -10.19
CA ALA A 364 1.51 -33.85 -10.77
C ALA A 364 0.76 -33.01 -9.73
N GLN A 365 0.64 -33.51 -8.50
CA GLN A 365 0.08 -32.79 -7.36
C GLN A 365 0.93 -31.56 -6.99
N ALA A 366 2.25 -31.67 -7.03
CA ALA A 366 3.13 -30.52 -6.84
C ALA A 366 2.95 -29.46 -7.94
N ARG A 367 2.75 -29.87 -9.20
CA ARG A 367 2.43 -28.95 -10.30
C ARG A 367 1.06 -28.29 -10.15
N ASP A 368 0.05 -29.02 -9.66
CA ASP A 368 -1.25 -28.45 -9.32
C ASP A 368 -1.11 -27.38 -8.21
N LEU A 369 -0.30 -27.64 -7.17
CA LEU A 369 0.03 -26.63 -6.14
C LEU A 369 0.70 -25.40 -6.74
N VAL A 370 1.68 -25.56 -7.64
CA VAL A 370 2.30 -24.44 -8.35
C VAL A 370 1.29 -23.67 -9.20
N ALA A 371 0.35 -24.35 -9.88
CA ALA A 371 -0.72 -23.71 -10.61
C ALA A 371 -1.62 -22.85 -9.70
N TYR A 372 -1.92 -23.34 -8.49
CA TYR A 372 -2.65 -22.56 -7.49
C TYR A 372 -1.85 -21.35 -7.01
N ILE A 373 -0.58 -21.52 -6.64
CA ILE A 373 0.30 -20.42 -6.21
C ILE A 373 0.35 -19.32 -7.29
N LYS A 374 0.53 -19.70 -8.56
CA LYS A 374 0.52 -18.77 -9.71
C LYS A 374 -0.81 -18.06 -9.92
N SER A 375 -1.92 -18.64 -9.47
CA SER A 375 -3.24 -17.99 -9.52
C SER A 375 -3.38 -16.83 -8.55
N LEU A 376 -2.53 -16.77 -7.51
CA LEU A 376 -2.47 -15.68 -6.54
C LEU A 376 -1.68 -14.47 -7.07
N TRP A 377 -0.95 -14.64 -8.18
CA TRP A 377 -0.05 -13.64 -8.72
C TRP A 377 -0.74 -12.70 -9.70
N GLY A 378 -0.32 -11.43 -9.68
CA GLY A 378 -0.71 -10.44 -10.67
C GLY A 378 -0.12 -10.72 -12.06
N PRO A 379 -0.68 -10.06 -13.10
CA PRO A 379 -0.23 -10.26 -14.48
C PRO A 379 1.27 -10.07 -14.68
N ARG A 380 1.86 -9.06 -14.02
CA ARG A 380 3.31 -8.78 -14.09
C ARG A 380 4.16 -9.93 -13.57
N ALA A 381 3.87 -10.43 -12.37
CA ALA A 381 4.62 -11.52 -11.77
C ALA A 381 4.50 -12.82 -12.60
N ARG A 382 3.32 -13.10 -13.17
CA ARG A 382 3.13 -14.22 -14.09
C ARG A 382 3.94 -14.06 -15.39
N ALA A 383 3.95 -12.86 -15.97
CA ALA A 383 4.71 -12.57 -17.19
C ALA A 383 6.24 -12.63 -16.96
N CYS A 384 6.69 -12.24 -15.78
CA CYS A 384 8.11 -12.11 -15.42
C CYS A 384 8.64 -13.21 -14.51
N GLN A 385 7.96 -14.34 -14.43
CA GLN A 385 8.36 -15.44 -13.56
C GLN A 385 9.79 -15.95 -13.87
N GLY A 386 10.49 -16.39 -12.82
CA GLY A 386 11.76 -17.08 -12.95
C GLY A 386 12.87 -16.11 -13.35
N PRO A 387 13.88 -16.54 -14.12
CA PRO A 387 14.97 -15.68 -14.59
C PRO A 387 14.54 -14.43 -15.39
N ARG A 388 13.27 -14.35 -15.81
CA ARG A 388 12.70 -13.19 -16.51
C ARG A 388 12.57 -11.96 -15.59
N HIS A 389 12.45 -12.14 -14.27
CA HIS A 389 12.24 -11.02 -13.35
C HIS A 389 13.38 -9.99 -13.41
N MET A 390 14.62 -10.45 -13.59
CA MET A 390 15.82 -9.61 -13.71
C MET A 390 15.81 -8.68 -14.93
N ARG A 391 14.92 -8.93 -15.89
CA ARG A 391 14.79 -8.14 -17.12
C ARG A 391 13.32 -7.79 -17.41
N CYS A 392 12.49 -7.71 -16.37
CA CYS A 392 11.05 -7.51 -16.50
C CYS A 392 10.74 -6.08 -16.96
N PRO A 393 10.25 -5.86 -18.20
CA PRO A 393 9.98 -4.52 -18.70
C PRO A 393 8.83 -3.87 -17.90
N PRO A 394 8.75 -2.53 -17.79
CA PRO A 394 7.72 -1.86 -17.01
C PRO A 394 6.26 -2.25 -17.37
N GLY A 395 5.99 -2.51 -18.65
CA GLY A 395 4.67 -2.91 -19.18
C GLY A 395 4.36 -4.41 -19.18
N ALA A 396 5.16 -5.24 -18.50
CA ALA A 396 4.94 -6.69 -18.51
C ALA A 396 3.59 -7.10 -17.90
N GLY A 397 2.90 -8.05 -18.54
CA GLY A 397 1.61 -8.56 -18.09
C GLY A 397 0.40 -7.80 -18.63
N GLU A 398 0.60 -6.95 -19.65
CA GLU A 398 -0.49 -6.43 -20.49
C GLU A 398 -0.90 -7.52 -21.49
N GLU A 399 -2.20 -7.79 -21.60
CA GLU A 399 -2.72 -8.51 -22.77
C GLU A 399 -2.60 -7.54 -23.96
N GLU A 400 -1.84 -7.92 -24.99
CA GLU A 400 -1.87 -7.20 -26.26
C GLU A 400 -3.33 -7.18 -26.71
N GLY A 401 -3.93 -5.99 -26.76
CA GLY A 401 -5.33 -5.82 -27.12
C GLY A 401 -5.61 -6.50 -28.45
N SER A 402 -6.56 -7.43 -28.44
CA SER A 402 -7.17 -8.03 -29.62
C SER A 402 -8.15 -7.09 -30.31
#